data_AF-A0A5B8VIM9-F1
#
_entry.id   AF-A0A5B8VIM9-F1
#
_cell.length_a   1.000
_cell.length_b   1.000
_cell.length_c   1.000
_cell.angle_alpha   90.00
_cell.angle_beta   90.00
_cell.angle_gamma   90.00
#
_symmetry.space_group_name_H-M   'P 1'
#
loop_
_entity.id
_entity.type
_entity.pdbx_description
1 polymer ?
#
loop_
_entity_poly.entity_id
_entity_poly.type
_entity_poly.pdbx_seq_one_letter_code
_entity_poly.pdbx_strand_id
1 'polypeptide(L)'
;MIIDEKWLLELLDSPLETQTLAGEDKQAMLIRGVTHLIETDFAGLCQLLYRVDVDEKRLKERLNSSDAPPAEIIAHLLLERQKQKVALRAKYQMGIPKDIPEDERW
;
A
#
# COMPACT_ATOMS: atom_id res chain seq x y z
N MET A 1 -10.34 15.66 -9.19
CA MET A 1 -9.32 15.02 -8.34
C MET A 1 -8.27 14.45 -9.28
N ILE A 2 -7.03 14.92 -9.19
CA ILE A 2 -5.94 14.41 -10.03
C ILE A 2 -5.49 13.09 -9.41
N ILE A 3 -5.49 12.02 -10.20
CA ILE A 3 -5.01 10.71 -9.76
C ILE A 3 -3.53 10.66 -10.13
N ASP A 4 -2.66 10.84 -9.14
CA ASP A 4 -1.22 10.78 -9.30
C ASP A 4 -0.59 9.89 -8.21
N GLU A 5 0.74 9.74 -8.30
CA GLU A 5 1.54 8.98 -7.34
C GLU A 5 1.33 9.46 -5.89
N LYS A 6 1.22 10.78 -5.67
CA LYS A 6 1.05 11.37 -4.34
C LYS A 6 -0.31 11.03 -3.75
N TRP A 7 -1.36 11.14 -4.54
CA TRP A 7 -2.72 10.75 -4.13
C TRP A 7 -2.78 9.27 -3.72
N LEU A 8 -2.10 8.40 -4.47
CA LEU A 8 -2.02 6.98 -4.11
C LEU A 8 -1.23 6.73 -2.82
N LEU A 9 -0.14 7.46 -2.59
CA LEU A 9 0.61 7.38 -1.33
C LEU A 9 -0.27 7.78 -0.13
N GLU A 10 -0.99 8.90 -0.24
CA GLU A 10 -1.92 9.36 0.80
C GLU A 10 -3.02 8.31 1.07
N LEU A 11 -3.59 7.75 0.00
CA LEU A 11 -4.57 6.67 0.12
C LEU A 11 -3.96 5.44 0.81
N LEU A 12 -2.72 5.08 0.53
CA LEU A 12 -2.06 3.93 1.16
C LEU A 12 -1.82 4.16 2.65
N ASP A 13 -1.41 5.35 3.05
CA ASP A 13 -1.16 5.73 4.44
C ASP A 13 -2.43 5.89 5.29
N SER A 14 -3.60 6.03 4.66
CA SER A 14 -4.89 6.07 5.35
C SER A 14 -5.21 4.75 6.07
N PRO A 15 -6.16 4.74 7.04
CA PRO A 15 -6.63 3.51 7.66
C PRO A 15 -7.10 2.45 6.64
N LEU A 16 -6.94 1.16 6.97
CA LEU A 16 -7.34 0.07 6.07
C LEU A 16 -8.85 0.06 5.77
N GLU A 17 -9.66 0.54 6.72
CA GLU A 17 -11.13 0.57 6.66
C GLU A 17 -11.68 1.80 5.91
N THR A 18 -10.83 2.51 5.16
CA THR A 18 -11.26 3.69 4.41
C THR A 18 -12.28 3.31 3.34
N GLN A 19 -13.50 3.83 3.49
CA GLN A 19 -14.58 3.78 2.50
C GLN A 19 -14.95 5.20 2.10
N THR A 20 -15.32 5.38 0.84
CA THR A 20 -15.85 6.67 0.36
C THR A 20 -17.34 6.81 0.70
N LEU A 21 -17.85 8.05 0.59
CA LEU A 21 -19.30 8.33 0.68
C LEU A 21 -20.12 7.57 -0.39
N ALA A 22 -19.46 7.10 -1.46
CA ALA A 22 -20.07 6.29 -2.52
C ALA A 22 -19.97 4.77 -2.26
N GLY A 23 -19.46 4.35 -1.10
CA GLY A 23 -19.26 2.93 -0.76
C GLY A 23 -18.13 2.26 -1.54
N GLU A 24 -17.26 3.03 -2.19
CA GLU A 24 -16.07 2.47 -2.84
C GLU A 24 -15.04 2.08 -1.77
N ASP A 25 -14.72 0.79 -1.72
CA ASP A 25 -13.69 0.24 -0.84
C ASP A 25 -12.29 0.68 -1.27
N LYS A 26 -11.37 0.81 -0.30
CA LYS A 26 -9.95 1.16 -0.56
C LYS A 26 -9.29 0.31 -1.65
N GLN A 27 -9.67 -0.97 -1.76
CA GLN A 27 -9.16 -1.85 -2.82
C GLN A 27 -9.58 -1.37 -4.21
N ALA A 28 -10.86 -1.03 -4.41
CA ALA A 28 -11.35 -0.53 -5.69
C ALA A 28 -10.69 0.81 -6.04
N MET A 29 -10.50 1.68 -5.05
CA MET A 29 -9.78 2.95 -5.23
C MET A 29 -8.33 2.74 -5.69
N LEU A 30 -7.64 1.76 -5.09
CA LEU A 30 -6.27 1.41 -5.47
C LEU A 30 -6.20 0.84 -6.88
N ILE A 31 -7.12 -0.07 -7.24
CA ILE A 31 -7.19 -0.62 -8.60
C ILE A 31 -7.37 0.52 -9.60
N ARG A 32 -8.33 1.42 -9.37
CA ARG A 32 -8.58 2.56 -10.26
C ARG A 32 -7.36 3.47 -10.39
N GLY A 33 -6.70 3.78 -9.27
CA GLY A 33 -5.52 4.64 -9.28
C GLY A 33 -4.33 3.99 -9.99
N VAL A 34 -4.10 2.70 -9.77
CA VAL A 34 -3.04 1.96 -10.44
C VAL A 34 -3.32 1.82 -11.93
N THR A 35 -4.55 1.49 -12.35
CA THR A 35 -4.93 1.45 -13.76
C THR A 35 -4.63 2.79 -14.43
N HIS A 36 -5.00 3.90 -13.79
CA HIS A 36 -4.70 5.23 -14.31
C HIS A 36 -3.20 5.44 -14.50
N LEU A 37 -2.37 5.15 -13.48
CA LEU A 37 -0.92 5.31 -13.62
C LEU A 37 -0.31 4.37 -14.67
N ILE A 38 -0.80 3.14 -14.83
CA ILE A 38 -0.33 2.25 -15.91
C ILE A 38 -0.57 2.89 -17.29
N GLU A 39 -1.72 3.53 -17.47
CA GLU A 39 -2.13 4.11 -18.75
C GLU A 39 -1.54 5.50 -19.02
N THR A 40 -1.30 6.31 -17.98
CA THR A 40 -0.95 7.72 -18.12
C THR A 40 0.42 8.11 -17.59
N ASP A 41 0.92 7.45 -16.54
CA ASP A 41 2.19 7.77 -15.87
C ASP A 41 2.86 6.54 -15.24
N PHE A 42 3.45 5.71 -16.09
CA PHE A 42 4.16 4.51 -15.65
C PHE A 42 5.38 4.84 -14.77
N ALA A 43 6.01 6.00 -14.98
CA ALA A 43 7.14 6.43 -14.15
C ALA A 43 6.68 6.72 -12.71
N GLY A 44 5.54 7.39 -12.54
CA GLY A 44 4.89 7.58 -11.24
C GLY A 44 4.54 6.24 -10.58
N LEU A 45 4.05 5.25 -11.33
CA LEU A 45 3.81 3.92 -10.79
C LEU A 45 5.09 3.27 -10.25
N CYS A 46 6.20 3.31 -11.01
CA CYS A 46 7.47 2.77 -10.55
C CYS A 46 7.99 3.46 -9.28
N GLN A 47 7.86 4.79 -9.20
CA GLN A 47 8.25 5.57 -8.01
C GLN A 47 7.43 5.19 -6.79
N LEU A 48 6.10 5.03 -6.97
CA LEU A 48 5.21 4.56 -5.93
C LEU A 48 5.68 3.20 -5.41
N LEU A 49 5.83 2.20 -6.29
CA LEU A 49 6.20 0.84 -5.93
C LEU A 49 7.52 0.76 -5.15
N TYR A 50 8.50 1.58 -5.54
CA TYR A 50 9.77 1.70 -4.85
C TYR A 50 9.61 2.25 -3.42
N ARG A 51 8.76 3.27 -3.22
CA ARG A 51 8.51 3.88 -1.91
C ARG A 51 7.80 2.97 -0.91
N VAL A 52 6.92 2.10 -1.39
CA VAL A 52 6.18 1.14 -0.54
C VAL A 52 6.87 -0.22 -0.38
N ASP A 53 8.14 -0.32 -0.81
CA ASP A 53 8.96 -1.52 -0.68
C ASP A 53 8.34 -2.74 -1.40
N VAL A 54 7.78 -2.53 -2.60
CA VAL A 54 7.30 -3.65 -3.42
C VAL A 54 8.48 -4.26 -4.18
N ASP A 55 8.81 -5.51 -3.87
CA ASP A 55 9.86 -6.27 -4.55
C ASP A 55 9.51 -6.45 -6.04
N GLU A 56 10.34 -5.88 -6.92
CA GLU A 56 10.15 -5.89 -8.38
C GLU A 56 10.18 -7.32 -8.95
N LYS A 57 11.01 -8.20 -8.39
CA LYS A 57 11.10 -9.60 -8.83
C LYS A 57 9.80 -10.34 -8.49
N ARG A 58 9.32 -10.21 -7.25
CA ARG A 58 8.04 -10.78 -6.81
C ARG A 58 6.87 -10.21 -7.61
N LEU A 59 6.90 -8.92 -7.94
CA LEU A 59 5.91 -8.30 -8.81
C LEU A 59 5.90 -8.93 -10.21
N LYS A 60 7.07 -9.03 -10.87
CA LYS A 60 7.20 -9.65 -12.19
C LYS A 60 6.73 -11.12 -12.18
N GLU A 61 7.10 -11.86 -11.14
CA GLU A 61 6.64 -13.25 -10.97
C GLU A 61 5.10 -13.33 -10.87
N ARG A 62 4.47 -12.45 -10.07
CA ARG A 62 3.01 -12.37 -9.94
C ARG A 62 2.32 -11.98 -11.25
N LEU A 63 2.88 -11.01 -11.96
CA LEU A 63 2.36 -10.56 -13.26
C LEU A 63 2.45 -11.65 -14.33
N ASN A 64 3.54 -12.42 -14.36
CA ASN A 64 3.74 -13.48 -15.36
C ASN A 64 2.98 -14.77 -15.03
N SER A 65 2.60 -14.99 -13.77
CA SER A 65 1.94 -16.21 -13.29
C SER A 65 0.42 -16.09 -13.15
N SER A 66 -0.14 -14.91 -13.42
CA SER A 66 -1.56 -14.62 -13.22
C SER A 66 -2.20 -14.06 -14.48
N ASP A 67 -3.40 -14.54 -14.80
CA ASP A 67 -4.25 -13.99 -15.87
C ASP A 67 -5.05 -12.76 -15.42
N ALA A 68 -4.91 -12.34 -14.15
CA ALA A 68 -5.62 -11.18 -13.64
C ALA A 68 -5.04 -9.88 -14.21
N PRO A 69 -5.85 -8.80 -14.27
CA PRO A 69 -5.37 -7.50 -14.71
C PRO A 69 -4.17 -7.04 -13.88
N PRO A 70 -3.10 -6.48 -14.50
CA PRO A 70 -1.91 -6.01 -13.78
C PRO A 70 -2.23 -5.03 -12.63
N ALA A 71 -3.23 -4.16 -12.83
CA ALA A 71 -3.68 -3.22 -11.82
C ALA A 71 -4.23 -3.89 -10.56
N GLU A 72 -4.97 -5.01 -10.71
CA GLU A 72 -5.49 -5.78 -9.59
C GLU A 72 -4.37 -6.45 -8.81
N ILE A 73 -3.40 -7.04 -9.52
CA ILE A 73 -2.23 -7.69 -8.92
C ILE A 73 -1.44 -6.67 -8.09
N ILE A 74 -1.16 -5.50 -8.67
CA ILE A 74 -0.43 -4.44 -7.99
C ILE A 74 -1.22 -3.88 -6.80
N ALA A 75 -2.51 -3.58 -6.96
CA ALA A 75 -3.35 -3.10 -5.87
C ALA A 75 -3.41 -4.09 -4.70
N HIS A 76 -3.44 -5.40 -5.00
CA HIS A 76 -3.38 -6.44 -3.99
C HIS A 76 -2.06 -6.43 -3.22
N LEU A 77 -0.92 -6.33 -3.92
CA LEU A 77 0.40 -6.24 -3.30
C LEU A 77 0.53 -5.00 -2.41
N LEU A 78 -0.01 -3.87 -2.85
CA LEU A 78 -0.03 -2.63 -2.08
C LEU A 78 -0.85 -2.79 -0.78
N LEU A 79 -2.01 -3.44 -0.84
CA LEU A 79 -2.81 -3.75 0.35
C LEU A 79 -2.13 -4.74 1.29
N GLU A 80 -1.49 -5.79 0.77
CA GLU A 80 -0.69 -6.73 1.56
C GLU A 80 0.36 -5.98 2.39
N ARG A 81 1.07 -5.02 1.77
CA ARG A 81 2.08 -4.21 2.45
C ARG A 81 1.49 -3.35 3.57
N GLN A 82 0.32 -2.73 3.35
CA GLN A 82 -0.34 -1.98 4.42
C GLN A 82 -0.78 -2.87 5.59
N LYS A 83 -1.29 -4.08 5.31
CA LYS A 83 -1.62 -5.08 6.34
C LYS A 83 -0.38 -5.48 7.14
N GLN A 84 0.76 -5.70 6.47
CA GLN A 84 2.03 -6.02 7.12
C GLN A 84 2.51 -4.89 8.02
N LYS A 85 2.42 -3.63 7.57
CA LYS A 85 2.76 -2.44 8.36
C LYS A 85 1.90 -2.33 9.62
N VAL A 86 0.60 -2.56 9.52
CA VAL A 86 -0.30 -2.58 10.68
C VAL A 86 0.04 -3.72 11.64
N ALA A 87 0.25 -4.93 11.12
CA ALA A 87 0.63 -6.09 11.93
C ALA A 87 1.98 -5.88 12.64
N LEU A 88 2.96 -5.27 11.97
CA LEU A 88 4.26 -4.94 12.56
C LEU A 88 4.11 -3.94 13.70
N ARG A 89 3.36 -2.85 13.49
CA ARG A 89 3.06 -1.85 14.53
C ARG A 89 2.37 -2.49 15.74
N ALA A 90 1.40 -3.37 15.52
CA ALA A 90 0.71 -4.07 16.60
C ALA A 90 1.67 -4.97 17.41
N LYS A 91 2.56 -5.71 16.74
CA LYS A 91 3.56 -6.55 17.40
C LYS A 91 4.55 -5.75 18.25
N TYR A 92 5.05 -4.62 17.76
CA TYR A 92 5.98 -3.78 18.53
C TYR A 92 5.29 -2.98 19.64
N GLN A 93 4.04 -2.55 19.47
CA GLN A 93 3.27 -1.94 20.56
C GLN A 93 3.00 -2.91 21.71
N MET A 94 2.87 -4.21 21.42
CA MET A 94 2.74 -5.25 22.46
C MET A 94 4.08 -5.60 23.15
N GLY A 95 5.22 -5.34 22.50
CA GLY A 95 6.55 -5.66 23.01
C GLY A 95 7.22 -4.58 23.87
N ILE A 96 6.60 -3.40 23.99
CA ILE A 96 7.06 -2.32 24.88
C ILE A 96 6.34 -2.52 26.22
N PRO A 97 7.03 -2.93 27.30
CA PRO A 97 6.45 -2.87 28.64
C PRO A 97 5.94 -1.44 28.88
N LYS A 98 4.70 -1.29 29.36
CA LYS A 98 4.12 0.03 29.66
C LYS A 98 4.84 0.78 30.82
N ASP A 99 5.86 0.16 31.40
CA ASP A 99 6.52 0.55 32.66
C ASP A 99 8.04 0.75 32.50
N ILE A 100 8.53 1.13 31.31
CA ILE A 100 9.94 1.51 31.16
C ILE A 100 10.13 2.89 31.82
N PRO A 101 10.98 3.02 32.87
CA PRO A 101 11.33 4.31 33.47
C PRO A 101 11.89 5.25 32.39
N GLU A 102 11.55 6.52 32.47
CA GLU A 102 11.94 7.55 31.48
C GLU A 102 13.46 7.65 31.30
N ASP A 103 14.24 7.23 32.31
CA ASP A 103 15.70 7.24 32.35
C ASP A 103 16.39 6.19 31.44
N GLU A 104 15.66 5.20 30.91
CA GLU A 104 16.23 4.15 30.05
C GLU A 104 15.91 4.33 28.55
N ARG A 105 15.26 5.44 28.18
CA ARG A 105 15.03 5.78 26.76
C ARG A 105 16.26 6.51 26.20
N TRP A 106 17.19 5.74 25.64
CA TRP A 106 18.37 6.24 24.94
C TRP A 106 18.06 6.65 23.50
#